data_AF-A0A957L567-F1
#
_entry.id   AF-A0A957L567-F1
#
_cell.length_a   1.000
_cell.length_b   1.000
_cell.length_c   1.000
_cell.angle_alpha   90.00
_cell.angle_beta   90.00
_cell.angle_gamma   90.00
#
_symmetry.space_group_name_H-M   'P 1'
#
loop_
_entity.id
_entity.type
_entity.pdbx_description
1 polymer ?
#
loop_
_entity_poly.entity_id
_entity_poly.type
_entity_poly.pdbx_seq_one_letter_code
_entity_poly.pdbx_strand_id
1 'polypeptide(L)'
;VLADSWAEVENGQLRDDLAVLVRSLREAAETGWAGLPAADQAALNQLIAYFAVAELLLNPAQPAPEPVATLVNEELILIRQGEGVFLSPLLRQARDYSLFQPPAGYVGTPERAAFYQAATWLSQTPWTLAGPPAEARQHGLALLLLLSTLERSQNWTRWERIVTAQGFFQGQPTGWTLADFAAVARALYDGRLPDATQLAERHRLDSFLLTVTGGGATAPQVLHFRPVATHSDTAILTGLTFNRVGLFTGDPGNPPVSAASTEVGLIRAFPLALDVAAAYGSAEAAQLLTASGDDQYEGYLAQRQQLAVMGDAVARTLTLNDTWLYALEPLLTAPGGAAPRFMANAGWQQLRLAGWVGGWTETRRDLAATRYQLADPAIFQLDAAALPAAGAYLAPEPALYARLAAVVAQLRGGLSARGLLSAATAARLTALGAALNRLQALSEQELAGIPLRPDEARYLRQIVPELLGLTVTEAGAASEVALISTLYSDANSGQQWQVGLGAVAPIYVLVPDGDGYAVAVGGVNSVYGLARPAGAPLT
;
A
#
# COMPACT_ATOMS: atom_id res chain seq x y z
N VAL A 1 -9.80 9.86 -7.32
CA VAL A 1 -8.80 10.93 -7.58
C VAL A 1 -7.37 10.56 -7.19
N LEU A 2 -7.08 10.32 -5.90
CA LEU A 2 -5.72 9.93 -5.44
C LEU A 2 -5.23 8.65 -6.13
N ALA A 3 -5.98 7.56 -6.00
CA ALA A 3 -5.73 6.29 -6.68
C ALA A 3 -5.67 6.46 -8.22
N ASP A 4 -6.58 7.23 -8.80
CA ASP A 4 -6.56 7.49 -10.26
C ASP A 4 -5.27 8.22 -10.71
N SER A 5 -4.79 9.16 -9.89
CA SER A 5 -3.56 9.90 -10.17
C SER A 5 -2.33 8.99 -10.09
N TRP A 6 -2.31 8.07 -9.12
CA TRP A 6 -1.27 7.06 -9.01
C TRP A 6 -1.31 6.08 -10.20
N ALA A 7 -2.49 5.57 -10.54
CA ALA A 7 -2.68 4.69 -11.69
C ALA A 7 -2.27 5.36 -13.01
N GLU A 8 -2.51 6.66 -13.20
CA GLU A 8 -2.04 7.41 -14.38
C GLU A 8 -0.50 7.44 -14.45
N VAL A 9 0.16 7.63 -13.32
CA VAL A 9 1.63 7.67 -13.22
C VAL A 9 2.26 6.31 -13.46
N GLU A 10 1.72 5.26 -12.85
CA GLU A 10 2.19 3.88 -13.03
C GLU A 10 2.03 3.41 -14.47
N ASN A 11 0.86 3.64 -15.06
CA ASN A 11 0.53 3.13 -16.39
C ASN A 11 1.06 3.97 -17.54
N GLY A 12 1.53 5.18 -17.26
CA GLY A 12 2.24 6.02 -18.22
C GLY A 12 3.75 5.96 -17.98
N GLN A 13 4.26 7.00 -17.33
CA GLN A 13 5.69 7.29 -17.29
C GLN A 13 6.52 6.20 -16.58
N LEU A 14 6.02 5.62 -15.48
CA LEU A 14 6.78 4.61 -14.74
C LEU A 14 6.86 3.27 -15.46
N ARG A 15 5.80 2.85 -16.17
CA ARG A 15 5.82 1.67 -17.03
C ARG A 15 6.89 1.81 -18.11
N ASP A 16 6.89 2.93 -18.82
CA ASP A 16 7.85 3.18 -19.90
C ASP A 16 9.28 3.21 -19.37
N ASP A 17 9.48 3.85 -18.21
CA ASP A 17 10.77 3.85 -17.54
C ASP A 17 11.23 2.46 -17.14
N LEU A 18 10.32 1.65 -16.59
CA LEU A 18 10.63 0.30 -16.17
C LEU A 18 11.01 -0.55 -17.38
N ALA A 19 10.24 -0.47 -18.47
CA ALA A 19 10.50 -1.20 -19.71
C ALA A 19 11.87 -0.85 -20.31
N VAL A 20 12.23 0.44 -20.35
CA VAL A 20 13.54 0.88 -20.82
C VAL A 20 14.65 0.44 -19.87
N LEU A 21 14.44 0.53 -18.56
CA LEU A 21 15.41 0.16 -17.54
C LEU A 21 15.79 -1.32 -17.63
N VAL A 22 14.79 -2.22 -17.59
CA VAL A 22 15.04 -3.67 -17.55
C VAL A 22 15.71 -4.16 -18.83
N ARG A 23 15.27 -3.66 -20.00
CA ARG A 23 15.91 -3.97 -21.28
C ARG A 23 17.36 -3.49 -21.32
N SER A 24 17.59 -2.22 -20.96
CA SER A 24 18.93 -1.64 -20.98
C SER A 24 19.88 -2.36 -20.02
N LEU A 25 19.41 -2.77 -18.84
CA LEU A 25 20.23 -3.54 -17.89
C LEU A 25 20.52 -4.95 -18.39
N ARG A 26 19.57 -5.63 -19.02
CA ARG A 26 19.80 -6.93 -19.66
C ARG A 26 20.87 -6.82 -20.74
N GLU A 27 20.71 -5.92 -21.70
CA GLU A 27 21.64 -5.73 -22.83
C GLU A 27 23.04 -5.34 -22.34
N ALA A 28 23.12 -4.47 -21.32
CA ALA A 28 24.38 -4.09 -20.70
C ALA A 28 25.03 -5.25 -19.92
N ALA A 29 24.25 -6.14 -19.31
CA ALA A 29 24.78 -7.35 -18.69
C ALA A 29 25.31 -8.35 -19.73
N GLU A 30 24.60 -8.55 -20.84
CA GLU A 30 25.02 -9.45 -21.93
C GLU A 30 26.34 -9.02 -22.58
N THR A 31 26.57 -7.72 -22.71
CA THR A 31 27.73 -7.17 -23.45
C THR A 31 28.85 -6.63 -22.56
N GLY A 32 28.55 -6.31 -21.29
CA GLY A 32 29.43 -5.53 -20.41
C GLY A 32 30.43 -6.31 -19.56
N TRP A 33 30.49 -7.64 -19.71
CA TRP A 33 31.29 -8.53 -18.85
C TRP A 33 32.23 -9.47 -19.62
N ALA A 34 32.83 -8.96 -20.70
CA ALA A 34 33.89 -9.67 -21.39
C ALA A 34 35.06 -9.98 -20.43
N GLY A 35 35.53 -11.24 -20.44
CA GLY A 35 36.63 -11.68 -19.57
C GLY A 35 36.20 -12.13 -18.17
N LEU A 36 34.89 -12.22 -17.88
CA LEU A 36 34.41 -12.84 -16.65
C LEU A 36 34.80 -14.34 -16.59
N PRO A 37 35.33 -14.86 -15.47
CA PRO A 37 35.71 -16.27 -15.36
C PRO A 37 34.53 -17.22 -15.61
N ALA A 38 34.78 -18.41 -16.17
CA ALA A 38 33.74 -19.40 -16.43
C ALA A 38 32.97 -19.83 -15.16
N ALA A 39 33.66 -19.84 -14.01
CA ALA A 39 33.05 -20.14 -12.71
C ALA A 39 32.01 -19.09 -12.26
N ASP A 40 32.05 -17.88 -12.84
CA ASP A 40 31.19 -16.73 -12.51
C ASP A 40 30.07 -16.52 -13.53
N GLN A 41 30.12 -17.26 -14.64
CA GLN A 41 29.12 -17.16 -15.71
C GLN A 41 27.72 -17.50 -15.21
N ALA A 42 27.58 -18.38 -14.20
CA ALA A 42 26.29 -18.70 -13.60
C ALA A 42 25.63 -17.48 -12.95
N ALA A 43 26.39 -16.65 -12.22
CA ALA A 43 25.89 -15.42 -11.60
C ALA A 43 25.50 -14.37 -12.66
N LEU A 44 26.28 -14.24 -13.73
CA LEU A 44 25.94 -13.36 -14.85
C LEU A 44 24.68 -13.83 -15.58
N ASN A 45 24.56 -15.11 -15.87
CA ASN A 45 23.37 -15.70 -16.48
C ASN A 45 22.14 -15.48 -15.60
N GLN A 46 22.28 -15.59 -14.27
CA GLN A 46 21.19 -15.32 -13.34
C GLN A 46 20.74 -13.85 -13.39
N LEU A 47 21.69 -12.90 -13.47
CA LEU A 47 21.40 -11.47 -13.65
C LEU A 47 20.67 -11.19 -14.99
N ILE A 48 21.16 -11.76 -16.08
CA ILE A 48 20.55 -11.61 -17.42
C ILE A 48 19.12 -12.18 -17.40
N ALA A 49 18.94 -13.39 -16.86
CA ALA A 49 17.64 -14.02 -16.76
C ALA A 49 16.67 -13.23 -15.87
N TYR A 50 17.15 -12.66 -14.75
CA TYR A 50 16.35 -11.83 -13.86
C TYR A 50 15.72 -10.63 -14.59
N PHE A 51 16.50 -9.92 -15.41
CA PHE A 51 15.99 -8.80 -16.21
C PHE A 51 15.22 -9.24 -17.45
N ALA A 52 15.57 -10.36 -18.07
CA ALA A 52 14.83 -10.93 -19.18
C ALA A 52 13.40 -11.33 -18.77
N VAL A 53 13.20 -11.91 -17.58
CA VAL A 53 11.85 -12.19 -17.04
C VAL A 53 11.05 -10.89 -16.93
N ALA A 54 11.62 -9.84 -16.33
CA ALA A 54 10.94 -8.55 -16.19
C ALA A 54 10.61 -7.91 -17.56
N GLU A 55 11.54 -7.95 -18.51
CA GLU A 55 11.35 -7.42 -19.86
C GLU A 55 10.24 -8.16 -20.61
N LEU A 56 10.22 -9.49 -20.55
CA LEU A 56 9.24 -10.32 -21.27
C LEU A 56 7.86 -10.30 -20.64
N LEU A 57 7.75 -9.96 -19.35
CA LEU A 57 6.46 -9.62 -18.74
C LEU A 57 5.90 -8.33 -19.34
N LEU A 58 6.74 -7.30 -19.53
CA LEU A 58 6.33 -6.01 -20.12
C LEU A 58 6.12 -6.08 -21.64
N ASN A 59 6.92 -6.90 -22.34
CA ASN A 59 6.99 -6.99 -23.80
C ASN A 59 7.05 -8.47 -24.25
N PRO A 60 5.93 -9.21 -24.22
CA PRO A 60 5.92 -10.67 -24.43
C PRO A 60 6.18 -11.12 -25.88
N ALA A 61 6.29 -10.19 -26.84
CA ALA A 61 6.48 -10.50 -28.25
C ALA A 61 7.92 -10.92 -28.61
N GLN A 62 8.89 -10.71 -27.72
CA GLN A 62 10.30 -11.05 -27.96
C GLN A 62 10.62 -12.47 -27.46
N PRO A 63 11.57 -13.19 -28.10
CA PRO A 63 12.07 -14.44 -27.56
C PRO A 63 12.96 -14.20 -26.33
N ALA A 64 13.03 -15.18 -25.44
CA ALA A 64 13.98 -15.15 -24.34
C ALA A 64 15.43 -15.25 -24.85
N PRO A 65 16.38 -14.52 -24.25
CA PRO A 65 17.77 -14.50 -24.70
C PRO A 65 18.49 -15.81 -24.36
N GLU A 66 19.35 -16.27 -25.27
CA GLU A 66 20.30 -17.36 -25.00
C GLU A 66 21.51 -16.83 -24.20
N PRO A 67 22.11 -17.63 -23.29
CA PRO A 67 21.85 -19.05 -23.03
C PRO A 67 20.78 -19.32 -21.95
N VAL A 68 20.03 -18.29 -21.52
CA VAL A 68 19.14 -18.37 -20.35
C VAL A 68 17.67 -18.64 -20.69
N ALA A 69 17.37 -18.87 -21.96
CA ALA A 69 16.01 -18.96 -22.48
C ALA A 69 15.15 -19.99 -21.75
N THR A 70 15.70 -21.17 -21.44
CA THR A 70 14.98 -22.22 -20.69
C THR A 70 14.54 -21.72 -19.31
N LEU A 71 15.47 -21.18 -18.51
CA LEU A 71 15.19 -20.70 -17.15
C LEU A 71 14.16 -19.57 -17.15
N VAL A 72 14.29 -18.64 -18.10
CA VAL A 72 13.38 -17.50 -18.24
C VAL A 72 11.97 -17.98 -18.60
N ASN A 73 11.85 -18.91 -19.54
CA ASN A 73 10.53 -19.44 -19.95
C ASN A 73 9.86 -20.24 -18.82
N GLU A 74 10.62 -21.05 -18.07
CA GLU A 74 10.08 -21.78 -16.91
C GLU A 74 9.56 -20.81 -15.83
N GLU A 75 10.31 -19.74 -15.54
CA GLU A 75 9.90 -18.72 -14.57
C GLU A 75 8.65 -17.96 -15.04
N LEU A 76 8.58 -17.60 -16.32
CA LEU A 76 7.40 -16.95 -16.91
C LEU A 76 6.15 -17.82 -16.85
N ILE A 77 6.27 -19.15 -16.98
CA ILE A 77 5.14 -20.08 -16.84
C ILE A 77 4.56 -19.99 -15.43
N LEU A 78 5.39 -20.06 -14.39
CA LEU A 78 4.95 -19.98 -12.99
C LEU A 78 4.31 -18.62 -12.66
N ILE A 79 4.91 -17.53 -13.13
CA ILE A 79 4.37 -16.17 -12.95
C ILE A 79 3.00 -16.01 -13.61
N ARG A 80 2.83 -16.55 -14.83
CA ARG A 80 1.56 -16.46 -15.57
C ARG A 80 0.48 -17.38 -15.01
N GLN A 81 0.85 -18.53 -14.45
CA GLN A 81 -0.07 -19.39 -13.69
C GLN A 81 -0.57 -18.66 -12.45
N GLY A 82 0.34 -17.97 -11.74
CA GLY A 82 -0.03 -17.06 -10.66
C GLY A 82 -0.68 -17.77 -9.48
N GLU A 83 -0.25 -18.99 -9.14
CA GLU A 83 -0.83 -19.75 -8.03
C GLU A 83 0.22 -20.63 -7.35
N GLY A 84 -0.02 -20.94 -6.06
CA GLY A 84 0.78 -21.89 -5.29
C GLY A 84 2.18 -21.43 -4.89
N VAL A 85 2.82 -22.25 -4.07
CA VAL A 85 4.20 -22.06 -3.63
C VAL A 85 5.09 -23.06 -4.36
N PHE A 86 6.00 -22.57 -5.19
CA PHE A 86 6.89 -23.40 -6.02
C PHE A 86 8.34 -22.93 -5.92
N LEU A 87 9.29 -23.82 -6.24
CA LEU A 87 10.71 -23.48 -6.30
C LEU A 87 10.99 -22.68 -7.57
N SER A 88 11.53 -21.46 -7.44
CA SER A 88 11.93 -20.64 -8.58
C SER A 88 13.01 -21.35 -9.42
N PRO A 89 12.79 -21.54 -10.74
CA PRO A 89 13.80 -22.03 -11.66
C PRO A 89 15.09 -21.19 -11.61
N LEU A 90 14.96 -19.87 -11.46
CA LEU A 90 16.07 -18.94 -11.46
C LEU A 90 16.85 -18.91 -10.13
N LEU A 91 16.15 -18.71 -9.02
CA LEU A 91 16.78 -18.49 -7.71
C LEU A 91 16.92 -19.75 -6.87
N ARG A 92 16.23 -20.84 -7.22
CA ARG A 92 16.15 -22.08 -6.42
C ARG A 92 15.62 -21.84 -5.00
N GLN A 93 14.70 -20.90 -4.87
CA GLN A 93 14.02 -20.56 -3.61
C GLN A 93 12.52 -20.79 -3.73
N ALA A 94 11.88 -21.24 -2.64
CA ALA A 94 10.44 -21.38 -2.60
C ALA A 94 9.79 -19.98 -2.66
N ARG A 95 8.84 -19.79 -3.55
CA ARG A 95 8.14 -18.53 -3.76
C ARG A 95 6.66 -18.75 -3.93
N ASP A 96 5.88 -17.85 -3.34
CA ASP A 96 4.44 -17.78 -3.54
C ASP A 96 4.14 -17.05 -4.85
N TYR A 97 3.69 -17.79 -5.86
CA TYR A 97 3.35 -17.24 -7.16
C TYR A 97 1.95 -16.61 -7.20
N SER A 98 1.12 -16.81 -6.16
CA SER A 98 -0.18 -16.13 -6.05
C SER A 98 -0.04 -14.60 -6.00
N LEU A 99 1.12 -14.09 -5.54
CA LEU A 99 1.45 -12.66 -5.52
C LEU A 99 1.45 -12.03 -6.93
N PHE A 100 1.61 -12.81 -7.99
CA PHE A 100 1.63 -12.34 -9.38
C PHE A 100 0.24 -12.20 -10.01
N GLN A 101 -0.82 -12.60 -9.31
CA GLN A 101 -2.18 -12.29 -9.75
C GLN A 101 -2.42 -10.77 -9.63
N PRO A 102 -2.68 -10.07 -10.75
CA PRO A 102 -2.96 -8.65 -10.69
C PRO A 102 -4.27 -8.41 -9.93
N PRO A 103 -4.29 -7.49 -8.96
CA PRO A 103 -5.53 -7.15 -8.29
C PRO A 103 -6.44 -6.35 -9.21
N ALA A 104 -7.71 -6.21 -8.85
CA ALA A 104 -8.73 -5.67 -9.76
C ALA A 104 -8.39 -4.28 -10.32
N GLY A 105 -7.63 -3.44 -9.59
CA GLY A 105 -7.14 -2.15 -10.11
C GLY A 105 -6.25 -2.26 -11.36
N TYR A 106 -5.57 -3.40 -11.54
CA TYR A 106 -4.76 -3.73 -12.71
C TYR A 106 -5.47 -4.67 -13.69
N VAL A 107 -6.66 -5.17 -13.35
CA VAL A 107 -7.51 -5.97 -14.24
C VAL A 107 -8.31 -5.02 -15.14
N GLY A 108 -8.05 -5.04 -16.43
CA GLY A 108 -8.80 -4.21 -17.40
C GLY A 108 -8.02 -3.83 -18.65
N THR A 109 -6.68 -3.81 -18.57
CA THR A 109 -5.81 -3.70 -19.76
C THR A 109 -4.63 -4.68 -19.60
N PRO A 110 -4.24 -5.43 -20.65
CA PRO A 110 -3.07 -6.31 -20.61
C PRO A 110 -1.80 -5.57 -20.16
N GLU A 111 -1.70 -4.29 -20.48
CA GLU A 111 -0.62 -3.41 -20.07
C GLU A 111 -0.57 -3.31 -18.54
N ARG A 112 -1.65 -2.92 -17.86
CA ARG A 112 -1.68 -2.81 -16.39
C ARG A 112 -1.23 -4.09 -15.70
N ALA A 113 -1.77 -5.24 -16.14
CA ALA A 113 -1.39 -6.54 -15.61
C ALA A 113 0.10 -6.84 -15.81
N ALA A 114 0.64 -6.58 -17.00
CA ALA A 114 2.06 -6.76 -17.31
C ALA A 114 2.97 -5.88 -16.44
N PHE A 115 2.58 -4.62 -16.20
CA PHE A 115 3.33 -3.73 -15.32
C PHE A 115 3.33 -4.25 -13.89
N TYR A 116 2.16 -4.62 -13.36
CA TYR A 116 2.06 -5.20 -12.02
C TYR A 116 2.97 -6.42 -11.87
N GLN A 117 2.89 -7.39 -12.80
CA GLN A 117 3.68 -8.61 -12.73
C GLN A 117 5.19 -8.32 -12.78
N ALA A 118 5.64 -7.45 -13.68
CA ALA A 118 7.06 -7.08 -13.77
C ALA A 118 7.53 -6.32 -12.52
N ALA A 119 6.73 -5.38 -12.02
CA ALA A 119 7.04 -4.60 -10.85
C ALA A 119 7.04 -5.47 -9.58
N THR A 120 6.15 -6.45 -9.47
CA THR A 120 6.09 -7.48 -8.43
C THR A 120 7.26 -8.45 -8.54
N TRP A 121 7.67 -8.84 -9.75
CA TRP A 121 8.88 -9.65 -9.94
C TRP A 121 10.10 -8.95 -9.36
N LEU A 122 10.29 -7.68 -9.69
CA LEU A 122 11.43 -6.90 -9.25
C LEU A 122 11.41 -6.57 -7.75
N SER A 123 10.24 -6.62 -7.11
CA SER A 123 10.11 -6.35 -5.67
C SER A 123 10.00 -7.58 -4.79
N GLN A 124 9.34 -8.64 -5.22
CA GLN A 124 9.09 -9.84 -4.41
C GLN A 124 10.11 -10.95 -4.67
N THR A 125 11.11 -10.72 -5.51
CA THR A 125 12.15 -11.71 -5.86
C THR A 125 13.51 -11.24 -5.32
N PRO A 126 13.75 -11.39 -4.00
CA PRO A 126 14.95 -10.90 -3.38
C PRO A 126 16.17 -11.79 -3.62
N TRP A 127 17.34 -11.18 -3.51
CA TRP A 127 18.64 -11.83 -3.67
C TRP A 127 19.21 -12.09 -2.29
N THR A 128 19.47 -13.36 -1.99
CA THR A 128 19.85 -13.78 -0.64
C THR A 128 21.34 -13.57 -0.38
N LEU A 129 21.66 -12.72 0.59
CA LEU A 129 23.04 -12.32 0.93
C LEU A 129 23.58 -13.08 2.14
N ALA A 130 22.70 -13.65 2.94
CA ALA A 130 23.02 -14.46 4.11
C ALA A 130 22.38 -15.84 4.02
N GLY A 131 23.06 -16.88 4.51
CA GLY A 131 22.58 -18.26 4.42
C GLY A 131 23.68 -19.22 3.91
N PRO A 132 23.32 -20.28 3.16
CA PRO A 132 24.28 -21.23 2.61
C PRO A 132 25.41 -20.51 1.84
N PRO A 133 26.70 -20.74 2.17
CA PRO A 133 27.80 -19.95 1.62
C PRO A 133 27.90 -19.93 0.09
N ALA A 134 27.51 -21.02 -0.57
CA ALA A 134 27.55 -21.10 -2.03
C ALA A 134 26.51 -20.16 -2.68
N GLU A 135 25.29 -20.13 -2.15
CA GLU A 135 24.19 -19.31 -2.64
C GLU A 135 24.45 -17.82 -2.35
N ALA A 136 24.86 -17.50 -1.11
CA ALA A 136 25.22 -16.14 -0.72
C ALA A 136 26.35 -15.56 -1.60
N ARG A 137 27.37 -16.36 -1.93
CA ARG A 137 28.44 -15.95 -2.87
C ARG A 137 27.93 -15.71 -4.27
N GLN A 138 27.07 -16.60 -4.78
CA GLN A 138 26.52 -16.46 -6.13
C GLN A 138 25.66 -15.19 -6.24
N HIS A 139 24.74 -14.96 -5.30
CA HIS A 139 23.92 -13.76 -5.25
C HIS A 139 24.73 -12.48 -4.96
N GLY A 140 25.73 -12.57 -4.08
CA GLY A 140 26.64 -11.46 -3.80
C GLY A 140 27.45 -11.04 -5.03
N LEU A 141 27.96 -12.01 -5.79
CA LEU A 141 28.63 -11.75 -7.06
C LEU A 141 27.68 -11.13 -8.08
N ALA A 142 26.49 -11.71 -8.23
CA ALA A 142 25.49 -11.18 -9.13
C ALA A 142 25.13 -9.72 -8.74
N LEU A 143 25.06 -9.39 -7.44
CA LEU A 143 24.80 -8.04 -6.95
C LEU A 143 25.92 -7.08 -7.38
N LEU A 144 27.18 -7.46 -7.23
CA LEU A 144 28.28 -6.61 -7.71
C LEU A 144 28.26 -6.42 -9.23
N LEU A 145 27.86 -7.47 -9.99
CA LEU A 145 27.60 -7.35 -11.42
C LEU A 145 26.48 -6.36 -11.70
N LEU A 146 25.35 -6.47 -11.00
CA LEU A 146 24.21 -5.56 -11.10
C LEU A 146 24.62 -4.10 -10.87
N LEU A 147 25.29 -3.80 -9.76
CA LEU A 147 25.68 -2.44 -9.39
C LEU A 147 26.58 -1.82 -10.47
N SER A 148 27.56 -2.59 -10.94
CA SER A 148 28.50 -2.14 -11.96
C SER A 148 27.81 -1.99 -13.33
N THR A 149 26.88 -2.88 -13.69
CA THR A 149 26.04 -2.75 -14.89
C THR A 149 25.15 -1.52 -14.83
N LEU A 150 24.53 -1.24 -13.69
CA LEU A 150 23.69 -0.06 -13.45
C LEU A 150 24.48 1.24 -13.65
N GLU A 151 25.73 1.27 -13.16
CA GLU A 151 26.65 2.42 -13.34
C GLU A 151 27.10 2.59 -14.79
N ARG A 152 27.60 1.53 -15.44
CA ARG A 152 28.08 1.59 -16.82
C ARG A 152 26.99 1.93 -17.83
N SER A 153 25.77 1.44 -17.60
CA SER A 153 24.61 1.73 -18.45
C SER A 153 23.95 3.09 -18.16
N GLN A 154 24.47 3.86 -17.19
CA GLN A 154 23.94 5.17 -16.80
C GLN A 154 22.46 5.14 -16.37
N ASN A 155 22.03 4.02 -15.80
CA ASN A 155 20.63 3.79 -15.44
C ASN A 155 20.28 4.16 -13.98
N TRP A 156 21.25 4.64 -13.19
CA TRP A 156 21.02 5.07 -11.80
C TRP A 156 19.87 6.06 -11.66
N THR A 157 19.87 7.15 -12.43
CA THR A 157 18.81 8.17 -12.36
C THR A 157 17.44 7.60 -12.71
N ARG A 158 17.37 6.67 -13.67
CA ARG A 158 16.11 6.03 -14.08
C ARG A 158 15.60 5.09 -12.99
N TRP A 159 16.47 4.27 -12.42
CA TRP A 159 16.12 3.40 -11.30
C TRP A 159 15.68 4.22 -10.08
N GLU A 160 16.42 5.27 -9.74
CA GLU A 160 16.12 6.17 -8.62
C GLU A 160 14.74 6.85 -8.82
N ARG A 161 14.41 7.30 -10.02
CA ARG A 161 13.09 7.86 -10.32
C ARG A 161 11.96 6.88 -10.04
N ILE A 162 12.11 5.60 -10.42
CA ILE A 162 11.10 4.57 -10.18
C ILE A 162 10.90 4.33 -8.67
N VAL A 163 11.99 4.12 -7.94
CA VAL A 163 11.90 3.79 -6.50
C VAL A 163 11.47 4.99 -5.66
N THR A 164 11.90 6.21 -6.00
CA THR A 164 11.51 7.43 -5.28
C THR A 164 10.07 7.86 -5.61
N ALA A 165 9.55 7.52 -6.79
CA ALA A 165 8.14 7.69 -7.11
C ALA A 165 7.29 6.75 -6.26
N GLN A 166 7.61 5.45 -6.19
CA GLN A 166 6.92 4.51 -5.31
C GLN A 166 7.01 4.92 -3.83
N GLY A 167 8.21 5.30 -3.37
CA GLY A 167 8.43 5.65 -1.97
C GLY A 167 7.71 6.93 -1.54
N PHE A 168 7.33 7.80 -2.48
CA PHE A 168 6.48 8.95 -2.19
C PHE A 168 5.05 8.54 -1.80
N PHE A 169 4.50 7.51 -2.45
CA PHE A 169 3.15 7.02 -2.17
C PHE A 169 3.13 6.10 -0.95
N GLN A 170 3.99 5.08 -0.96
CA GLN A 170 3.89 3.92 -0.08
C GLN A 170 5.04 3.82 0.94
N GLY A 171 5.92 4.81 1.01
CA GLY A 171 7.03 4.86 1.95
C GLY A 171 8.36 4.34 1.45
N GLN A 172 9.43 4.88 2.04
CA GLN A 172 10.79 4.48 1.73
C GLN A 172 11.10 3.11 2.35
N PRO A 173 12.02 2.36 1.75
CA PRO A 173 12.47 1.10 2.33
C PRO A 173 13.12 1.40 3.68
N THR A 174 12.75 0.64 4.71
CA THR A 174 13.36 0.77 6.05
C THR A 174 14.70 0.04 6.16
N GLY A 175 15.17 -0.56 5.06
CA GLY A 175 16.44 -1.29 4.96
C GLY A 175 17.41 -0.68 3.96
N TRP A 176 18.46 -1.43 3.64
CA TRP A 176 19.50 -1.00 2.73
C TRP A 176 18.99 -0.81 1.30
N THR A 177 19.40 0.28 0.68
CA THR A 177 19.17 0.61 -0.73
C THR A 177 20.31 0.12 -1.61
N LEU A 178 20.12 0.06 -2.93
CA LEU A 178 21.23 -0.22 -3.87
C LEU A 178 22.40 0.78 -3.71
N ALA A 179 22.11 2.02 -3.31
CA ALA A 179 23.14 3.03 -3.08
C ALA A 179 24.02 2.67 -1.87
N ASP A 180 23.44 2.10 -0.81
CA ASP A 180 24.19 1.63 0.37
C ASP A 180 25.12 0.47 0.00
N PHE A 181 24.62 -0.51 -0.77
CA PHE A 181 25.45 -1.60 -1.29
C PHE A 181 26.57 -1.08 -2.22
N ALA A 182 26.27 -0.12 -3.09
CA ALA A 182 27.27 0.51 -3.95
C ALA A 182 28.35 1.25 -3.16
N ALA A 183 27.99 1.92 -2.07
CA ALA A 183 28.95 2.60 -1.20
C ALA A 183 29.93 1.61 -0.56
N VAL A 184 29.44 0.48 -0.03
CA VAL A 184 30.30 -0.59 0.53
C VAL A 184 31.17 -1.21 -0.55
N ALA A 185 30.61 -1.49 -1.74
CA ALA A 185 31.39 -2.02 -2.86
C ALA A 185 32.53 -1.07 -3.24
N ARG A 186 32.26 0.24 -3.41
CA ARG A 186 33.31 1.22 -3.72
C ARG A 186 34.40 1.28 -2.66
N ALA A 187 34.05 1.17 -1.38
CA ALA A 187 35.04 1.17 -0.30
C ALA A 187 36.00 -0.04 -0.36
N LEU A 188 35.52 -1.20 -0.84
CA LEU A 188 36.31 -2.44 -0.96
C LEU A 188 37.03 -2.58 -2.32
N TYR A 189 36.58 -1.86 -3.34
CA TYR A 189 37.07 -1.95 -4.71
C TYR A 189 37.70 -0.64 -5.20
N ASP A 190 38.57 -0.06 -4.36
CA ASP A 190 39.46 1.05 -4.73
C ASP A 190 38.69 2.33 -5.16
N GLY A 191 37.57 2.61 -4.51
CA GLY A 191 36.74 3.80 -4.75
C GLY A 191 35.79 3.70 -5.95
N ARG A 192 35.77 2.57 -6.66
CA ARG A 192 34.95 2.32 -7.85
C ARG A 192 34.17 1.01 -7.75
N LEU A 193 33.15 0.84 -8.59
CA LEU A 193 32.49 -0.45 -8.71
C LEU A 193 33.36 -1.43 -9.52
N PRO A 194 33.37 -2.74 -9.16
CA PRO A 194 34.34 -3.68 -9.67
C PRO A 194 34.21 -4.01 -11.15
N ASP A 195 35.35 -4.22 -11.81
CA ASP A 195 35.42 -4.82 -13.15
C ASP A 195 35.56 -6.36 -13.12
N ALA A 196 35.55 -7.00 -14.30
CA ALA A 196 35.61 -8.45 -14.41
C ALA A 196 36.88 -9.04 -13.75
N THR A 197 37.99 -8.30 -13.78
CA THR A 197 39.25 -8.72 -13.17
C THR A 197 39.18 -8.62 -11.65
N GLN A 198 38.66 -7.52 -11.11
CA GLN A 198 38.50 -7.34 -9.67
C GLN A 198 37.50 -8.32 -9.05
N LEU A 199 36.45 -8.72 -9.77
CA LEU A 199 35.49 -9.72 -9.27
C LEU A 199 36.09 -11.12 -9.08
N ALA A 200 37.18 -11.45 -9.78
CA ALA A 200 37.89 -12.71 -9.59
C ALA A 200 38.60 -12.79 -8.22
N GLU A 201 38.81 -11.66 -7.55
CA GLU A 201 39.41 -11.58 -6.22
C GLU A 201 38.41 -12.01 -5.12
N ARG A 202 38.22 -13.33 -4.96
CA ARG A 202 37.19 -13.92 -4.06
C ARG A 202 37.18 -13.39 -2.63
N HIS A 203 38.35 -13.06 -2.08
CA HIS A 203 38.46 -12.50 -0.73
C HIS A 203 37.75 -11.14 -0.59
N ARG A 204 37.67 -10.33 -1.66
CA ARG A 204 36.92 -9.07 -1.66
C ARG A 204 35.42 -9.30 -1.70
N LEU A 205 34.96 -10.30 -2.45
CA LEU A 205 33.54 -10.71 -2.43
C LEU A 205 33.13 -11.21 -1.04
N ASP A 206 33.96 -12.06 -0.42
CA ASP A 206 33.70 -12.55 0.94
C ASP A 206 33.70 -11.40 1.95
N SER A 207 34.61 -10.42 1.79
CA SER A 207 34.64 -9.21 2.63
C SER A 207 33.43 -8.32 2.41
N PHE A 208 32.95 -8.19 1.17
CA PHE A 208 31.72 -7.47 0.84
C PHE A 208 30.52 -8.10 1.54
N LEU A 209 30.33 -9.42 1.37
CA LEU A 209 29.25 -10.16 2.02
C LEU A 209 29.31 -10.04 3.54
N LEU A 210 30.49 -10.21 4.14
CA LEU A 210 30.67 -10.05 5.59
C LEU A 210 30.34 -8.63 6.05
N THR A 211 30.73 -7.61 5.29
CA THR A 211 30.47 -6.20 5.66
C THR A 211 28.98 -5.88 5.61
N VAL A 212 28.27 -6.34 4.57
CA VAL A 212 26.83 -6.04 4.41
C VAL A 212 25.97 -6.89 5.35
N THR A 213 26.37 -8.12 5.68
CA THR A 213 25.60 -9.02 6.57
C THR A 213 26.03 -8.94 8.05
N GLY A 214 27.16 -8.31 8.36
CA GLY A 214 27.77 -8.32 9.69
C GLY A 214 27.17 -7.36 10.72
N GLY A 215 26.23 -6.50 10.33
CA GLY A 215 25.61 -5.47 11.18
C GLY A 215 24.60 -5.95 12.24
N GLY A 216 24.53 -7.25 12.54
CA GLY A 216 23.58 -7.80 13.51
C GLY A 216 22.12 -7.72 13.04
N ALA A 217 21.19 -7.40 13.94
CA ALA A 217 19.74 -7.41 13.67
C ALA A 217 19.28 -6.42 12.58
N THR A 218 20.10 -5.42 12.24
CA THR A 218 19.80 -4.42 11.20
C THR A 218 20.49 -4.71 9.87
N ALA A 219 21.26 -5.79 9.78
CA ALA A 219 21.96 -6.15 8.55
C ALA A 219 20.99 -6.74 7.52
N PRO A 220 21.05 -6.30 6.25
CA PRO A 220 20.25 -6.90 5.19
C PRO A 220 20.61 -8.38 5.02
N GLN A 221 19.62 -9.25 5.21
CA GLN A 221 19.73 -10.67 4.88
C GLN A 221 19.49 -10.91 3.38
N VAL A 222 18.72 -10.01 2.77
CA VAL A 222 18.34 -10.06 1.37
C VAL A 222 18.35 -8.67 0.75
N LEU A 223 18.43 -8.61 -0.58
CA LEU A 223 18.28 -7.40 -1.38
C LEU A 223 17.05 -7.51 -2.27
N HIS A 224 16.26 -6.43 -2.32
CA HIS A 224 15.21 -6.25 -3.33
C HIS A 224 15.67 -5.20 -4.36
N PHE A 225 15.65 -5.51 -5.65
CA PHE A 225 16.04 -4.56 -6.70
C PHE A 225 15.11 -3.35 -6.73
N ARG A 226 13.81 -3.61 -6.70
CA ARG A 226 12.78 -2.63 -6.40
C ARG A 226 12.32 -2.88 -4.97
N PRO A 227 12.38 -1.92 -4.05
CA PRO A 227 11.95 -2.19 -2.68
C PRO A 227 10.48 -2.63 -2.58
N VAL A 228 10.18 -3.51 -1.63
CA VAL A 228 8.81 -3.86 -1.28
C VAL A 228 8.18 -2.66 -0.60
N ALA A 229 7.00 -2.26 -1.07
CA ALA A 229 6.24 -1.22 -0.41
C ALA A 229 5.77 -1.68 0.97
N THR A 230 6.00 -0.87 2.00
CA THR A 230 5.60 -1.16 3.37
C THR A 230 4.65 -0.09 3.86
N HIS A 231 3.44 -0.49 4.25
CA HIS A 231 2.49 0.45 4.86
C HIS A 231 2.88 0.67 6.32
N SER A 232 2.67 1.88 6.83
CA SER A 232 2.97 2.22 8.23
C SER A 232 2.21 1.36 9.24
N ASP A 233 1.06 0.80 8.84
CA ASP A 233 0.26 -0.12 9.64
C ASP A 233 0.77 -1.57 9.63
N THR A 234 1.75 -1.93 8.79
CA THR A 234 2.24 -3.30 8.66
C THR A 234 2.85 -3.80 9.97
N ALA A 235 3.53 -2.92 10.70
CA ALA A 235 4.06 -3.21 12.02
C ALA A 235 2.93 -3.50 13.04
N ILE A 236 1.79 -2.82 12.93
CA ILE A 236 0.64 -3.06 13.79
C ILE A 236 0.02 -4.43 13.47
N LEU A 237 -0.26 -4.68 12.18
CA LEU A 237 -0.89 -5.92 11.73
C LEU A 237 -0.04 -7.15 12.06
N THR A 238 1.26 -7.10 11.82
CA THR A 238 2.17 -8.23 12.13
C THR A 238 2.61 -8.27 13.59
N GLY A 239 2.58 -7.13 14.27
CA GLY A 239 2.97 -7.00 15.67
C GLY A 239 1.90 -7.46 16.66
N LEU A 240 0.66 -7.69 16.20
CA LEU A 240 -0.47 -8.12 17.01
C LEU A 240 -0.98 -9.51 16.60
N THR A 241 -0.08 -10.38 16.15
CA THR A 241 -0.36 -11.80 15.88
C THR A 241 0.50 -12.71 16.75
N PHE A 242 0.23 -14.01 16.68
CA PHE A 242 0.96 -15.06 17.37
C PHE A 242 2.49 -14.92 17.21
N ASN A 243 3.24 -15.19 18.29
CA ASN A 243 4.67 -14.90 18.52
C ASN A 243 5.03 -13.47 18.95
N ARG A 244 4.11 -12.52 18.84
CA ARG A 244 4.26 -11.14 19.39
C ARG A 244 3.33 -10.88 20.56
N VAL A 245 2.18 -11.57 20.55
CA VAL A 245 1.28 -11.71 21.70
C VAL A 245 1.18 -13.19 22.07
N GLY A 246 0.89 -13.48 23.34
CA GLY A 246 0.77 -14.85 23.85
C GLY A 246 -0.63 -15.44 23.68
N LEU A 247 -0.96 -16.43 24.51
CA LEU A 247 -2.20 -17.20 24.38
C LEU A 247 -3.44 -16.36 24.75
N PHE A 248 -4.60 -16.78 24.23
CA PHE A 248 -5.89 -16.22 24.61
C PHE A 248 -6.19 -16.49 26.09
N THR A 249 -6.57 -15.45 26.82
CA THR A 249 -6.85 -15.47 28.26
C THR A 249 -8.34 -15.34 28.60
N GLY A 250 -9.19 -15.22 27.58
CA GLY A 250 -10.65 -15.13 27.74
C GLY A 250 -11.34 -16.48 27.89
N ASP A 251 -12.65 -16.51 27.65
CA ASP A 251 -13.46 -17.73 27.69
C ASP A 251 -13.20 -18.61 26.43
N PRO A 252 -12.55 -19.78 26.56
CA PRO A 252 -12.26 -20.65 25.41
C PRO A 252 -13.52 -21.20 24.73
N GLY A 253 -14.68 -21.16 25.39
CA GLY A 253 -15.97 -21.56 24.81
C GLY A 253 -16.57 -20.52 23.87
N ASN A 254 -16.07 -19.29 23.89
CA ASN A 254 -16.51 -18.20 23.03
C ASN A 254 -15.30 -17.35 22.56
N PRO A 255 -14.40 -17.94 21.77
CA PRO A 255 -13.21 -17.24 21.29
C PRO A 255 -13.58 -16.14 20.28
N PRO A 256 -12.85 -15.01 20.27
CA PRO A 256 -13.13 -13.91 19.36
C PRO A 256 -12.72 -14.26 17.91
N VAL A 257 -13.12 -13.43 16.95
CA VAL A 257 -12.87 -13.67 15.51
C VAL A 257 -11.39 -13.67 15.12
N SER A 258 -10.55 -13.05 15.94
CA SER A 258 -9.09 -13.06 15.77
C SER A 258 -8.40 -14.35 16.24
N ALA A 259 -9.11 -15.22 16.96
CA ALA A 259 -8.54 -16.44 17.53
C ALA A 259 -8.50 -17.60 16.54
N ALA A 260 -7.45 -18.41 16.59
CA ALA A 260 -7.43 -19.74 15.98
C ALA A 260 -6.93 -20.80 16.97
N SER A 261 -7.49 -22.01 16.85
CA SER A 261 -7.07 -23.16 17.66
C SER A 261 -5.83 -23.82 17.08
N THR A 262 -4.86 -24.10 17.94
CA THR A 262 -3.60 -24.79 17.60
C THR A 262 -3.25 -25.81 18.68
N GLU A 263 -2.20 -26.61 18.45
CA GLU A 263 -1.70 -27.58 19.45
C GLU A 263 -1.20 -26.93 20.74
N VAL A 264 -0.80 -25.65 20.69
CA VAL A 264 -0.32 -24.89 21.87
C VAL A 264 -1.42 -24.08 22.56
N GLY A 265 -2.65 -24.12 22.04
CA GLY A 265 -3.81 -23.40 22.56
C GLY A 265 -4.42 -22.42 21.55
N LEU A 266 -5.32 -21.56 22.05
CA LEU A 266 -5.93 -20.49 21.27
C LEU A 266 -4.94 -19.33 21.11
N ILE A 267 -4.54 -19.06 19.87
CA ILE A 267 -3.60 -18.01 19.52
C ILE A 267 -4.33 -16.84 18.86
N ARG A 268 -3.71 -15.66 18.85
CA ARG A 268 -4.18 -14.54 18.00
C ARG A 268 -3.70 -14.74 16.58
N ALA A 269 -4.53 -15.33 15.73
CA ALA A 269 -4.20 -15.63 14.34
C ALA A 269 -4.32 -14.42 13.42
N PHE A 270 -5.32 -13.56 13.66
CA PHE A 270 -5.64 -12.46 12.75
C PHE A 270 -5.62 -11.09 13.45
N PRO A 271 -4.96 -10.09 12.85
CA PRO A 271 -5.11 -8.70 13.26
C PRO A 271 -6.42 -8.13 12.69
N LEU A 272 -7.01 -7.16 13.39
CA LEU A 272 -8.26 -6.49 13.02
C LEU A 272 -8.01 -5.05 12.57
N ALA A 273 -8.92 -4.50 11.75
CA ALA A 273 -8.91 -3.09 11.40
C ALA A 273 -9.01 -2.18 12.64
N LEU A 274 -9.72 -2.65 13.67
CA LEU A 274 -9.85 -1.98 14.96
C LEU A 274 -8.51 -1.90 15.71
N ASP A 275 -7.60 -2.88 15.52
CA ASP A 275 -6.25 -2.81 16.11
C ASP A 275 -5.50 -1.58 15.60
N VAL A 276 -5.62 -1.31 14.28
CA VAL A 276 -4.98 -0.16 13.65
C VAL A 276 -5.60 1.13 14.16
N ALA A 277 -6.94 1.25 14.16
CA ALA A 277 -7.60 2.43 14.70
C ALA A 277 -7.26 2.69 16.17
N ALA A 278 -7.17 1.62 16.98
CA ALA A 278 -6.81 1.70 18.39
C ALA A 278 -5.34 2.08 18.61
N ALA A 279 -4.42 1.62 17.75
CA ALA A 279 -3.02 2.03 17.75
C ALA A 279 -2.84 3.50 17.31
N TYR A 280 -3.73 4.02 16.47
CA TYR A 280 -3.83 5.44 16.12
C TYR A 280 -4.54 6.30 17.20
N GLY A 281 -4.90 5.70 18.34
CA GLY A 281 -5.43 6.42 19.50
C GLY A 281 -6.95 6.45 19.62
N SER A 282 -7.69 5.66 18.83
CA SER A 282 -9.15 5.57 18.96
C SER A 282 -9.57 4.86 20.25
N ALA A 283 -10.20 5.61 21.16
CA ALA A 283 -10.79 5.06 22.37
C ALA A 283 -12.01 4.16 22.05
N GLU A 284 -12.83 4.54 21.07
CA GLU A 284 -13.98 3.74 20.62
C GLU A 284 -13.52 2.38 20.06
N ALA A 285 -12.47 2.35 19.23
CA ALA A 285 -11.94 1.09 18.71
C ALA A 285 -11.41 0.19 19.83
N ALA A 286 -10.70 0.77 20.81
CA ALA A 286 -10.23 0.02 21.97
C ALA A 286 -11.39 -0.57 22.78
N GLN A 287 -12.48 0.18 22.99
CA GLN A 287 -13.67 -0.32 23.68
C GLN A 287 -14.35 -1.46 22.92
N LEU A 288 -14.42 -1.37 21.58
CA LEU A 288 -14.98 -2.45 20.75
C LEU A 288 -14.14 -3.72 20.82
N LEU A 289 -12.80 -3.61 20.81
CA LEU A 289 -11.89 -4.74 20.98
C LEU A 289 -12.05 -5.41 22.34
N THR A 290 -12.21 -4.63 23.41
CA THR A 290 -12.49 -5.16 24.76
C THR A 290 -13.86 -5.84 24.80
N ALA A 291 -14.88 -5.24 24.18
CA ALA A 291 -16.23 -5.76 24.16
C ALA A 291 -16.36 -7.10 23.39
N SER A 292 -15.58 -7.27 22.32
CA SER A 292 -15.54 -8.52 21.55
C SER A 292 -14.60 -9.58 22.14
N GLY A 293 -13.76 -9.21 23.11
CA GLY A 293 -12.72 -10.08 23.67
C GLY A 293 -11.47 -10.19 22.80
N ASP A 294 -11.38 -9.42 21.71
CA ASP A 294 -10.23 -9.41 20.80
C ASP A 294 -8.96 -8.81 21.43
N ASP A 295 -9.02 -8.24 22.64
CA ASP A 295 -7.85 -7.80 23.40
C ASP A 295 -7.40 -8.78 24.50
N GLN A 296 -8.10 -9.91 24.67
CA GLN A 296 -7.87 -10.86 25.77
C GLN A 296 -6.77 -11.87 25.42
N TYR A 297 -5.58 -11.37 25.10
CA TYR A 297 -4.38 -12.17 24.86
C TYR A 297 -3.23 -11.71 25.77
N GLU A 298 -2.39 -12.65 26.19
CA GLU A 298 -1.21 -12.33 27.00
C GLU A 298 -0.33 -11.28 26.29
N GLY A 299 -0.01 -10.19 27.00
CA GLY A 299 0.85 -9.12 26.49
C GLY A 299 0.24 -8.22 25.42
N TYR A 300 -1.02 -8.44 24.99
CA TYR A 300 -1.65 -7.67 23.91
C TYR A 300 -1.63 -6.16 24.16
N LEU A 301 -2.07 -5.71 25.34
CA LEU A 301 -2.12 -4.27 25.64
C LEU A 301 -0.73 -3.63 25.66
N ALA A 302 0.27 -4.32 26.20
CA ALA A 302 1.66 -3.84 26.22
C ALA A 302 2.22 -3.75 24.79
N GLN A 303 1.95 -4.77 23.97
CA GLN A 303 2.38 -4.80 22.58
C GLN A 303 1.70 -3.70 21.75
N ARG A 304 0.39 -3.50 21.91
CA ARG A 304 -0.35 -2.41 21.26
C ARG A 304 0.19 -1.03 21.65
N GLN A 305 0.59 -0.84 22.90
CA GLN A 305 1.22 0.41 23.35
C GLN A 305 2.59 0.65 22.70
N GLN A 306 3.39 -0.40 22.49
CA GLN A 306 4.66 -0.28 21.76
C GLN A 306 4.45 0.05 20.27
N LEU A 307 3.34 -0.40 19.70
CA LEU A 307 2.93 -0.17 18.32
C LEU A 307 2.07 1.10 18.16
N ALA A 308 1.83 1.85 19.24
CA ALA A 308 1.04 3.06 19.20
C ALA A 308 1.68 4.06 18.25
N VAL A 309 0.85 4.66 17.39
CA VAL A 309 1.36 5.56 16.38
C VAL A 309 1.46 6.96 16.97
N MET A 310 2.70 7.32 17.30
CA MET A 310 3.06 8.57 17.95
C MET A 310 3.90 9.43 17.00
N GLY A 311 4.04 10.71 17.34
CA GLY A 311 4.85 11.66 16.58
C GLY A 311 4.11 12.96 16.29
N ASP A 312 4.88 14.00 15.94
CA ASP A 312 4.32 15.26 15.48
C ASP A 312 3.82 15.15 14.03
N ALA A 313 3.24 16.23 13.50
CA ALA A 313 2.75 16.25 12.12
C ALA A 313 3.84 15.86 11.10
N VAL A 314 5.11 16.22 11.34
CA VAL A 314 6.21 15.91 10.41
C VAL A 314 6.43 14.40 10.32
N ALA A 315 6.49 13.72 11.47
CA ALA A 315 6.61 12.27 11.52
C ALA A 315 5.40 11.56 10.89
N ARG A 316 4.22 12.19 10.94
CA ARG A 316 2.94 11.64 10.45
C ARG A 316 2.66 11.95 8.98
N THR A 317 3.48 12.77 8.31
CA THR A 317 3.28 13.16 6.91
C THR A 317 4.47 12.86 6.00
N LEU A 318 5.28 11.86 6.36
CA LEU A 318 6.47 11.46 5.58
C LEU A 318 6.11 10.91 4.19
N THR A 319 4.98 10.22 4.09
CA THR A 319 4.49 9.60 2.86
C THR A 319 3.09 10.08 2.55
N LEU A 320 2.62 9.90 1.31
CA LEU A 320 1.24 10.25 0.95
C LEU A 320 0.23 9.40 1.73
N ASN A 321 0.48 8.10 1.89
CA ASN A 321 -0.37 7.20 2.68
C ASN A 321 -0.42 7.61 4.16
N ASP A 322 0.71 7.99 4.76
CA ASP A 322 0.72 8.48 6.15
C ASP A 322 -0.04 9.79 6.27
N THR A 323 0.15 10.69 5.31
CA THR A 323 -0.55 11.99 5.28
C THR A 323 -2.05 11.81 5.10
N TRP A 324 -2.48 10.81 4.34
CA TRP A 324 -3.88 10.41 4.23
C TRP A 324 -4.44 9.92 5.57
N LEU A 325 -3.78 8.98 6.25
CA LEU A 325 -4.25 8.48 7.55
C LEU A 325 -4.23 9.58 8.62
N TYR A 326 -3.22 10.45 8.60
CA TYR A 326 -3.16 11.66 9.43
C TYR A 326 -4.31 12.62 9.14
N ALA A 327 -4.73 12.76 7.88
CA ALA A 327 -5.88 13.59 7.54
C ALA A 327 -7.19 13.07 8.14
N LEU A 328 -7.32 11.75 8.29
CA LEU A 328 -8.51 11.10 8.86
C LEU A 328 -8.52 11.07 10.39
N GLU A 329 -7.36 11.17 11.06
CA GLU A 329 -7.26 11.13 12.53
C GLU A 329 -8.27 11.96 13.32
N PRO A 330 -8.72 13.17 12.88
CA PRO A 330 -9.74 13.91 13.61
C PRO A 330 -10.99 13.07 13.91
N LEU A 331 -11.32 12.09 13.06
CA LEU A 331 -12.44 11.16 13.23
C LEU A 331 -12.27 10.20 14.43
N LEU A 332 -11.06 9.98 14.93
CA LEU A 332 -10.79 9.08 16.05
C LEU A 332 -10.95 9.71 17.43
N THR A 333 -10.98 11.05 17.50
CA THR A 333 -11.04 11.80 18.76
C THR A 333 -12.40 12.43 18.96
N ALA A 334 -13.02 12.25 20.13
CA ALA A 334 -14.35 12.81 20.41
C ALA A 334 -14.43 14.33 20.10
N PRO A 335 -15.51 14.80 19.45
CA PRO A 335 -15.72 16.22 19.16
C PRO A 335 -15.72 17.08 20.43
N GLY A 336 -15.10 18.26 20.36
CA GLY A 336 -15.01 19.20 21.49
C GLY A 336 -16.33 19.89 21.83
N GLY A 337 -16.35 20.70 22.90
CA GLY A 337 -17.58 21.25 23.49
C GLY A 337 -18.43 22.19 22.62
N ALA A 338 -17.88 22.73 21.52
CA ALA A 338 -18.65 23.52 20.54
C ALA A 338 -19.36 22.66 19.48
N ALA A 339 -19.17 21.33 19.50
CA ALA A 339 -19.79 20.44 18.54
C ALA A 339 -21.31 20.33 18.78
N PRO A 340 -22.11 20.20 17.71
CA PRO A 340 -23.54 19.90 17.81
C PRO A 340 -23.84 18.69 18.69
N ARG A 341 -24.95 18.73 19.43
CA ARG A 341 -25.36 17.66 20.36
C ARG A 341 -25.40 16.27 19.74
N PHE A 342 -25.80 16.14 18.49
CA PHE A 342 -25.84 14.85 17.81
C PHE A 342 -24.45 14.21 17.68
N MET A 343 -23.36 15.00 17.74
CA MET A 343 -22.01 14.48 17.63
C MET A 343 -21.47 13.86 18.91
N ALA A 344 -22.12 14.13 20.06
CA ALA A 344 -21.65 13.67 21.37
C ALA A 344 -22.11 12.25 21.74
N ASN A 345 -22.98 11.61 20.95
CA ASN A 345 -23.49 10.28 21.25
C ASN A 345 -22.61 9.16 20.67
N ALA A 346 -22.75 7.95 21.21
CA ALA A 346 -22.00 6.77 20.80
C ALA A 346 -22.18 6.41 19.32
N GLY A 347 -23.41 6.54 18.79
CA GLY A 347 -23.67 6.28 17.37
C GLY A 347 -22.86 7.17 16.43
N TRP A 348 -22.66 8.44 16.79
CA TRP A 348 -21.80 9.33 16.01
C TRP A 348 -20.31 9.01 16.16
N GLN A 349 -19.86 8.57 17.33
CA GLN A 349 -18.47 8.10 17.49
C GLN A 349 -18.20 6.86 16.64
N GLN A 350 -19.13 5.92 16.61
CA GLN A 350 -19.05 4.73 15.75
C GLN A 350 -19.08 5.10 14.26
N LEU A 351 -19.89 6.08 13.87
CA LEU A 351 -19.91 6.59 12.50
C LEU A 351 -18.55 7.16 12.09
N ARG A 352 -17.92 7.94 12.96
CA ARG A 352 -16.60 8.53 12.68
C ARG A 352 -15.51 7.45 12.66
N LEU A 353 -15.57 6.48 13.56
CA LEU A 353 -14.69 5.31 13.52
C LEU A 353 -14.86 4.53 12.21
N ALA A 354 -16.10 4.26 11.78
CA ALA A 354 -16.38 3.60 10.49
C ALA A 354 -15.85 4.42 9.30
N GLY A 355 -15.95 5.75 9.35
CA GLY A 355 -15.35 6.66 8.37
C GLY A 355 -13.83 6.52 8.31
N TRP A 356 -13.16 6.51 9.47
CA TRP A 356 -11.71 6.32 9.56
C TRP A 356 -11.29 4.94 9.05
N VAL A 357 -11.92 3.87 9.53
CA VAL A 357 -11.60 2.50 9.11
C VAL A 357 -11.91 2.30 7.62
N GLY A 358 -12.95 2.94 7.11
CA GLY A 358 -13.25 2.94 5.68
C GLY A 358 -12.14 3.62 4.87
N GLY A 359 -11.70 4.81 5.29
CA GLY A 359 -10.60 5.50 4.64
C GLY A 359 -9.26 4.77 4.78
N TRP A 360 -9.02 4.07 5.88
CA TRP A 360 -7.88 3.17 6.04
C TRP A 360 -7.98 1.98 5.08
N THR A 361 -9.13 1.33 4.99
CA THR A 361 -9.38 0.23 4.04
C THR A 361 -9.15 0.66 2.59
N GLU A 362 -9.55 1.89 2.23
CA GLU A 362 -9.29 2.47 0.89
C GLU A 362 -7.80 2.59 0.54
N THR A 363 -6.89 2.69 1.52
CA THR A 363 -5.44 2.66 1.23
C THR A 363 -4.99 1.33 0.61
N ARG A 364 -5.79 0.27 0.77
CA ARG A 364 -5.51 -1.06 0.21
C ARG A 364 -5.98 -1.21 -1.23
N ARG A 365 -6.66 -0.21 -1.79
CA ARG A 365 -7.13 -0.19 -3.19
C ARG A 365 -5.98 -0.42 -4.19
N ASP A 366 -4.76 -0.01 -3.82
CA ASP A 366 -3.59 -0.12 -4.69
C ASP A 366 -2.77 -1.42 -4.49
N LEU A 367 -3.05 -2.24 -3.46
CA LEU A 367 -2.13 -3.32 -3.05
C LEU A 367 -2.48 -4.75 -3.45
N ALA A 368 -3.75 -5.09 -3.54
CA ALA A 368 -4.20 -6.46 -3.84
C ALA A 368 -5.72 -6.52 -4.01
N ALA A 369 -6.40 -5.37 -3.96
CA ALA A 369 -7.82 -5.36 -3.72
C ALA A 369 -8.62 -5.72 -4.96
N THR A 370 -9.62 -6.56 -4.76
CA THR A 370 -10.61 -6.90 -5.78
C THR A 370 -11.79 -5.95 -5.66
N ARG A 371 -12.24 -5.41 -6.81
CA ARG A 371 -13.41 -4.56 -6.94
C ARG A 371 -14.62 -5.43 -7.23
N TYR A 372 -15.72 -5.14 -6.58
CA TYR A 372 -16.97 -5.87 -6.76
C TYR A 372 -18.07 -4.92 -7.18
N GLN A 373 -18.77 -5.30 -8.24
CA GLN A 373 -20.06 -4.70 -8.55
C GLN A 373 -21.09 -5.39 -7.65
N LEU A 374 -21.62 -4.64 -6.68
CA LEU A 374 -22.71 -5.15 -5.84
C LEU A 374 -23.91 -5.46 -6.75
N ALA A 375 -24.41 -6.70 -6.67
CA ALA A 375 -25.50 -7.19 -7.52
C ALA A 375 -26.82 -6.42 -7.30
N ASP A 376 -27.03 -5.95 -6.07
CA ASP A 376 -28.03 -4.95 -5.72
C ASP A 376 -27.29 -3.81 -5.02
N PRO A 377 -26.80 -2.82 -5.78
CA PRO A 377 -26.17 -1.68 -5.18
C PRO A 377 -27.34 -0.87 -4.63
N ALA A 378 -27.79 -1.20 -3.41
CA ALA A 378 -28.54 -0.32 -2.54
C ALA A 378 -27.62 0.86 -2.17
N ILE A 379 -27.10 1.54 -3.19
CA ILE A 379 -26.63 2.89 -3.12
C ILE A 379 -27.84 3.59 -2.56
N PHE A 380 -27.67 4.16 -1.39
CA PHE A 380 -28.60 5.14 -0.88
C PHE A 380 -28.84 6.21 -1.97
N GLN A 381 -29.89 6.01 -2.77
CA GLN A 381 -30.33 6.94 -3.79
C GLN A 381 -31.38 7.82 -3.13
N LEU A 382 -30.92 8.94 -2.58
CA LEU A 382 -31.83 10.04 -2.31
C LEU A 382 -32.35 10.56 -3.64
N ASP A 383 -33.66 10.45 -3.84
CA ASP A 383 -34.31 11.26 -4.86
C ASP A 383 -34.13 12.73 -4.47
N ALA A 384 -33.23 13.42 -5.17
CA ALA A 384 -32.97 14.83 -4.95
C ALA A 384 -34.23 15.69 -5.13
N ALA A 385 -35.21 15.22 -5.92
CA ALA A 385 -36.51 15.87 -6.07
C ALA A 385 -37.45 15.66 -4.88
N ALA A 386 -37.22 14.62 -4.07
CA ALA A 386 -37.98 14.34 -2.84
C ALA A 386 -37.45 15.11 -1.62
N LEU A 387 -36.25 15.71 -1.70
CA LEU A 387 -35.70 16.54 -0.65
C LEU A 387 -36.30 17.95 -0.68
N PRO A 388 -36.63 18.55 0.48
CA PRO A 388 -37.02 19.95 0.54
C PRO A 388 -35.97 20.86 -0.13
N ALA A 389 -36.43 21.85 -0.90
CA ALA A 389 -35.55 22.81 -1.57
C ALA A 389 -34.75 23.70 -0.59
N ALA A 390 -35.18 23.76 0.68
CA ALA A 390 -34.55 24.51 1.75
C ALA A 390 -33.69 23.58 2.62
N GLY A 391 -32.43 23.96 2.83
CA GLY A 391 -31.51 23.28 3.73
C GLY A 391 -30.40 22.49 3.04
N ALA A 392 -29.21 22.55 3.64
CA ALA A 392 -28.09 21.65 3.46
C ALA A 392 -27.31 21.70 4.78
N TYR A 393 -26.73 20.58 5.20
CA TYR A 393 -25.94 20.53 6.43
C TYR A 393 -24.63 19.81 6.16
N LEU A 394 -23.52 20.45 6.53
CA LEU A 394 -22.20 19.84 6.45
C LEU A 394 -21.78 19.35 7.83
N ALA A 395 -21.41 18.08 7.94
CA ALA A 395 -20.83 17.56 9.18
C ALA A 395 -19.62 18.43 9.58
N PRO A 396 -19.60 19.01 10.78
CA PRO A 396 -18.61 20.03 11.11
C PRO A 396 -17.24 19.42 11.49
N GLU A 397 -16.50 18.96 10.49
CA GLU A 397 -15.16 18.39 10.61
C GLU A 397 -14.11 19.28 9.89
N PRO A 398 -13.83 20.52 10.34
CA PRO A 398 -12.98 21.44 9.58
C PRO A 398 -11.54 20.97 9.50
N ALA A 399 -11.03 20.35 10.56
CA ALA A 399 -9.68 19.78 10.60
C ALA A 399 -9.50 18.65 9.57
N LEU A 400 -10.54 17.83 9.34
CA LEU A 400 -10.53 16.79 8.32
C LEU A 400 -10.39 17.42 6.93
N TYR A 401 -11.26 18.39 6.59
CA TYR A 401 -11.23 19.04 5.27
C TYR A 401 -9.92 19.77 5.01
N ALA A 402 -9.39 20.48 6.01
CA ALA A 402 -8.09 21.16 5.93
C ALA A 402 -6.95 20.18 5.65
N ARG A 403 -6.90 19.06 6.39
CA ARG A 403 -5.85 18.05 6.20
C ARG A 403 -6.00 17.31 4.87
N LEU A 404 -7.22 17.02 4.42
CA LEU A 404 -7.45 16.46 3.07
C LEU A 404 -6.99 17.42 1.98
N ALA A 405 -7.21 18.74 2.13
CA ALA A 405 -6.68 19.73 1.18
C ALA A 405 -5.14 19.72 1.18
N ALA A 406 -4.52 19.53 2.34
CA ALA A 406 -3.07 19.36 2.44
C ALA A 406 -2.57 18.07 1.76
N VAL A 407 -3.28 16.94 1.86
CA VAL A 407 -2.97 15.71 1.09
C VAL A 407 -2.97 16.00 -0.40
N VAL A 408 -3.98 16.72 -0.90
CA VAL A 408 -4.08 17.09 -2.32
C VAL A 408 -2.95 18.01 -2.75
N ALA A 409 -2.57 18.98 -1.91
CA ALA A 409 -1.44 19.86 -2.15
C ALA A 409 -0.10 19.08 -2.19
N GLN A 410 0.09 18.14 -1.25
CA GLN A 410 1.27 17.27 -1.19
C GLN A 410 1.36 16.38 -2.43
N LEU A 411 0.26 15.72 -2.84
CA LEU A 411 0.23 14.93 -4.07
C LEU A 411 0.61 15.78 -5.29
N ARG A 412 -0.03 16.94 -5.46
CA ARG A 412 0.25 17.84 -6.60
C ARG A 412 1.71 18.29 -6.61
N GLY A 413 2.24 18.74 -5.47
CA GLY A 413 3.63 19.16 -5.35
C GLY A 413 4.61 18.01 -5.57
N GLY A 414 4.34 16.84 -5.00
CA GLY A 414 5.18 15.65 -5.09
C GLY A 414 5.26 15.07 -6.50
N LEU A 415 4.15 15.06 -7.23
CA LEU A 415 4.13 14.70 -8.66
C LEU A 415 4.85 15.74 -9.52
N SER A 416 4.61 17.03 -9.27
CA SER A 416 5.24 18.11 -10.03
C SER A 416 6.76 18.10 -9.88
N ALA A 417 7.27 17.96 -8.65
CA ALA A 417 8.70 17.90 -8.36
C ALA A 417 9.41 16.71 -9.04
N ARG A 418 8.66 15.66 -9.39
CA ARG A 418 9.17 14.45 -10.06
C ARG A 418 8.94 14.46 -11.58
N GLY A 419 8.32 15.51 -12.12
CA GLY A 419 7.94 15.56 -13.54
C GLY A 419 6.80 14.60 -13.92
N LEU A 420 6.09 14.06 -12.93
CA LEU A 420 5.03 13.06 -13.09
C LEU A 420 3.62 13.68 -13.16
N LEU A 421 3.50 15.00 -13.03
CA LEU A 421 2.19 15.69 -13.01
C LEU A 421 1.75 16.10 -14.42
N SER A 422 0.70 15.45 -14.94
CA SER A 422 0.05 15.89 -16.18
C SER A 422 -0.81 17.15 -15.96
N ALA A 423 -1.06 17.91 -17.02
CA ALA A 423 -1.92 19.11 -16.95
C ALA A 423 -3.36 18.77 -16.53
N ALA A 424 -3.89 17.64 -17.00
CA ALA A 424 -5.22 17.16 -16.63
C ALA A 424 -5.29 16.79 -15.14
N THR A 425 -4.31 16.04 -14.63
CA THR A 425 -4.22 15.72 -13.20
C THR A 425 -4.05 16.98 -12.35
N ALA A 426 -3.22 17.94 -12.79
CA ALA A 426 -3.04 19.21 -12.09
C ALA A 426 -4.34 20.00 -11.95
N ALA A 427 -5.16 20.05 -13.00
CA ALA A 427 -6.46 20.71 -12.98
C ALA A 427 -7.43 20.02 -12.00
N ARG A 428 -7.53 18.69 -12.04
CA ARG A 428 -8.38 17.90 -11.13
C ARG A 428 -7.98 18.07 -9.67
N LEU A 429 -6.69 17.98 -9.36
CA LEU A 429 -6.18 18.17 -7.99
C LEU A 429 -6.39 19.61 -7.51
N THR A 430 -6.26 20.60 -8.39
CA THR A 430 -6.53 22.00 -8.03
C THR A 430 -8.01 22.22 -7.71
N ALA A 431 -8.91 21.67 -8.51
CA ALA A 431 -10.35 21.73 -8.24
C ALA A 431 -10.72 21.00 -6.94
N LEU A 432 -10.17 19.80 -6.71
CA LEU A 432 -10.40 19.06 -5.46
C LEU A 432 -9.91 19.83 -4.23
N GLY A 433 -8.71 20.41 -4.30
CA GLY A 433 -8.18 21.23 -3.20
C GLY A 433 -9.03 22.47 -2.92
N ALA A 434 -9.55 23.12 -3.96
CA ALA A 434 -10.45 24.26 -3.81
C ALA A 434 -11.79 23.86 -3.16
N ALA A 435 -12.36 22.72 -3.56
CA ALA A 435 -13.58 22.18 -2.97
C ALA A 435 -13.37 21.86 -1.47
N LEU A 436 -12.26 21.19 -1.11
CA LEU A 436 -11.93 20.85 0.28
C LEU A 436 -11.72 22.10 1.15
N ASN A 437 -11.02 23.12 0.65
CA ASN A 437 -10.88 24.40 1.36
C ASN A 437 -12.23 25.11 1.56
N ARG A 438 -13.14 25.01 0.59
CA ARG A 438 -14.49 25.56 0.72
C ARG A 438 -15.30 24.79 1.76
N LEU A 439 -15.22 23.46 1.78
CA LEU A 439 -15.86 22.63 2.81
C LEU A 439 -15.31 22.94 4.21
N GLN A 440 -14.00 23.16 4.35
CA GLN A 440 -13.41 23.63 5.60
C GLN A 440 -14.07 24.94 6.07
N ALA A 441 -14.13 25.96 5.22
CA ALA A 441 -14.70 27.26 5.59
C ALA A 441 -16.18 27.16 6.01
N LEU A 442 -16.97 26.36 5.28
CA LEU A 442 -18.38 26.11 5.62
C LEU A 442 -18.51 25.34 6.94
N SER A 443 -17.61 24.41 7.19
CA SER A 443 -17.55 23.64 8.44
C SER A 443 -17.22 24.51 9.66
N GLU A 444 -16.28 25.45 9.50
CA GLU A 444 -15.95 26.45 10.52
C GLU A 444 -17.13 27.42 10.78
N GLN A 445 -17.82 27.83 9.71
CA GLN A 445 -19.02 28.68 9.79
C GLN A 445 -20.15 28.00 10.58
N GLU A 446 -20.43 26.73 10.31
CA GLU A 446 -21.43 25.92 11.03
C GLU A 446 -21.07 25.76 12.52
N LEU A 447 -19.80 25.50 12.84
CA LEU A 447 -19.33 25.43 14.25
C LEU A 447 -19.44 26.77 14.99
N ALA A 448 -19.32 27.88 14.27
CA ALA A 448 -19.53 29.21 14.83
C ALA A 448 -21.03 29.54 15.02
N GLY A 449 -21.94 28.65 14.64
CA GLY A 449 -23.38 28.88 14.70
C GLY A 449 -23.88 29.92 13.69
N ILE A 450 -23.11 30.18 12.64
CA ILE A 450 -23.46 31.13 11.58
C ILE A 450 -24.24 30.37 10.50
N PRO A 451 -25.51 30.73 10.22
CA PRO A 451 -26.30 30.03 9.21
C PRO A 451 -25.68 30.11 7.81
N LEU A 452 -25.85 29.06 7.02
CA LEU A 452 -25.44 29.04 5.61
C LEU A 452 -26.24 30.01 4.76
N ARG A 453 -25.56 30.71 3.86
CA ARG A 453 -26.21 31.53 2.83
C ARG A 453 -26.88 30.66 1.77
N PRO A 454 -27.91 31.16 1.06
CA PRO A 454 -28.62 30.37 0.05
C PRO A 454 -27.74 29.80 -1.07
N ASP A 455 -26.66 30.48 -1.44
CA ASP A 455 -25.67 30.02 -2.42
C ASP A 455 -24.72 28.95 -1.86
N GLU A 456 -24.39 29.02 -0.57
CA GLU A 456 -23.61 27.99 0.14
C GLU A 456 -24.40 26.70 0.29
N ALA A 457 -25.66 26.81 0.70
CA ALA A 457 -26.56 25.66 0.76
C ALA A 457 -26.78 25.02 -0.63
N ARG A 458 -26.85 25.84 -1.69
CA ARG A 458 -26.89 25.34 -3.07
C ARG A 458 -25.60 24.60 -3.46
N TYR A 459 -24.45 25.14 -3.08
CA TYR A 459 -23.16 24.49 -3.32
C TYR A 459 -23.05 23.14 -2.65
N LEU A 460 -23.41 23.04 -1.35
CA LEU A 460 -23.38 21.76 -0.63
C LEU A 460 -24.29 20.70 -1.26
N ARG A 461 -25.41 21.09 -1.89
CA ARG A 461 -26.24 20.14 -2.65
C ARG A 461 -25.63 19.69 -3.97
N GLN A 462 -24.67 20.43 -4.51
CA GLN A 462 -23.96 20.12 -5.74
C GLN A 462 -22.58 19.49 -5.51
N ILE A 463 -22.15 19.32 -4.25
CA ILE A 463 -20.81 18.83 -3.95
C ILE A 463 -20.58 17.40 -4.45
N VAL A 464 -21.58 16.52 -4.33
CA VAL A 464 -21.44 15.12 -4.77
C VAL A 464 -21.16 15.02 -6.27
N PRO A 465 -21.99 15.59 -7.18
CA PRO A 465 -21.68 15.55 -8.61
C PRO A 465 -20.40 16.32 -8.96
N GLU A 466 -20.04 17.39 -8.22
CA GLU A 466 -18.75 18.07 -8.41
C GLU A 466 -17.57 17.14 -8.11
N LEU A 467 -17.57 16.46 -6.96
CA LEU A 467 -16.52 15.52 -6.57
C LEU A 467 -16.45 14.30 -7.50
N LEU A 468 -17.59 13.77 -7.93
CA LEU A 468 -17.66 12.70 -8.93
C LEU A 468 -17.11 13.15 -10.30
N GLY A 469 -17.33 14.40 -10.68
CA GLY A 469 -16.76 14.97 -11.90
C GLY A 469 -15.22 15.08 -11.88
N LEU A 470 -14.60 14.92 -10.70
CA LEU A 470 -13.14 14.95 -10.55
C LEU A 470 -12.50 13.55 -10.62
N THR A 471 -13.29 12.46 -10.61
CA THR A 471 -12.76 11.09 -10.77
C THR A 471 -12.53 10.77 -12.25
N VAL A 472 -11.57 9.88 -12.52
CA VAL A 472 -11.20 9.49 -13.91
C VAL A 472 -12.08 8.34 -14.44
N THR A 473 -13.14 8.00 -13.72
CA THR A 473 -14.10 6.97 -14.13
C THR A 473 -14.74 7.32 -15.47
N GLU A 474 -14.90 6.32 -16.34
CA GLU A 474 -15.67 6.46 -17.57
C GLU A 474 -17.05 7.03 -17.27
N ALA A 475 -17.55 7.89 -18.17
CA ALA A 475 -18.89 8.45 -18.05
C ALA A 475 -19.93 7.32 -17.97
N GLY A 476 -20.58 7.16 -16.80
CA GLY A 476 -21.60 6.15 -16.56
C GLY A 476 -21.18 4.98 -15.66
N ALA A 477 -19.90 4.87 -15.26
CA ALA A 477 -19.50 3.90 -14.24
C ALA A 477 -19.92 4.42 -12.84
N ALA A 478 -20.73 3.65 -12.11
CA ALA A 478 -21.06 3.97 -10.73
C ALA A 478 -19.77 4.06 -9.89
N SER A 479 -19.68 5.06 -9.00
CA SER A 479 -18.61 5.14 -8.02
C SER A 479 -18.67 3.92 -7.09
N GLU A 480 -17.93 2.87 -7.41
CA GLU A 480 -17.82 1.68 -6.57
C GLU A 480 -17.01 1.99 -5.31
N VAL A 481 -17.74 2.08 -4.19
CA VAL A 481 -17.17 2.09 -2.84
C VAL A 481 -16.76 0.67 -2.42
N ALA A 482 -17.37 -0.36 -3.03
CA ALA A 482 -17.10 -1.74 -2.67
C ALA A 482 -15.67 -2.17 -3.01
N LEU A 483 -14.98 -2.71 -2.01
CA LEU A 483 -13.58 -3.08 -2.06
C LEU A 483 -13.37 -4.28 -1.16
N ILE A 484 -12.59 -5.26 -1.57
CA ILE A 484 -12.12 -6.34 -0.69
C ILE A 484 -10.61 -6.45 -0.83
N SER A 485 -9.92 -6.53 0.30
CA SER A 485 -8.47 -6.70 0.36
C SER A 485 -8.08 -7.73 1.41
N THR A 486 -7.12 -8.59 1.07
CA THR A 486 -6.49 -9.48 2.05
C THR A 486 -5.46 -8.68 2.86
N LEU A 487 -5.65 -8.65 4.18
CA LEU A 487 -4.76 -7.96 5.12
C LEU A 487 -3.63 -8.85 5.62
N TYR A 488 -3.92 -10.14 5.80
CA TYR A 488 -3.00 -11.09 6.39
C TYR A 488 -3.33 -12.50 5.90
N SER A 489 -2.30 -13.28 5.58
CA SER A 489 -2.45 -14.70 5.24
C SER A 489 -1.66 -15.53 6.24
N ASP A 490 -2.35 -16.44 6.92
CA ASP A 490 -1.71 -17.41 7.82
C ASP A 490 -1.41 -18.70 7.07
N ALA A 491 -0.12 -18.94 6.82
CA ALA A 491 0.33 -20.13 6.10
C ALA A 491 0.02 -21.44 6.85
N ASN A 492 -0.10 -21.40 8.19
CA ASN A 492 -0.31 -22.61 8.99
C ASN A 492 -1.75 -23.12 8.91
N SER A 493 -2.73 -22.22 9.01
CA SER A 493 -4.15 -22.56 8.88
C SER A 493 -4.66 -22.58 7.44
N GLY A 494 -3.88 -22.03 6.49
CA GLY A 494 -4.34 -21.82 5.11
C GLY A 494 -5.48 -20.81 5.00
N GLN A 495 -5.67 -19.97 6.03
CA GLN A 495 -6.68 -18.92 6.08
C GLN A 495 -6.05 -17.56 5.81
N GLN A 496 -6.88 -16.64 5.37
CA GLN A 496 -6.56 -15.24 5.16
C GLN A 496 -7.60 -14.37 5.85
N TRP A 497 -7.15 -13.27 6.45
CA TRP A 497 -8.00 -12.23 6.97
C TRP A 497 -8.24 -11.19 5.89
N GLN A 498 -9.50 -10.99 5.52
CA GLN A 498 -9.90 -10.02 4.52
C GLN A 498 -10.68 -8.89 5.17
N VAL A 499 -10.42 -7.66 4.73
CA VAL A 499 -11.24 -6.48 5.01
C VAL A 499 -11.99 -6.08 3.76
N GLY A 500 -13.18 -5.53 3.92
CA GLY A 500 -13.90 -4.96 2.81
C GLY A 500 -14.79 -3.77 3.15
N LEU A 501 -15.09 -3.01 2.12
CA LEU A 501 -16.12 -1.99 2.08
C LEU A 501 -17.31 -2.54 1.31
N GLY A 502 -18.51 -2.36 1.86
CA GLY A 502 -19.75 -2.71 1.18
C GLY A 502 -20.51 -1.50 0.69
N ALA A 503 -21.85 -1.60 0.67
CA ALA A 503 -22.74 -0.51 0.32
C ALA A 503 -22.67 0.63 1.35
N VAL A 504 -22.88 1.87 0.90
CA VAL A 504 -23.03 3.01 1.81
C VAL A 504 -24.39 2.91 2.51
N ALA A 505 -24.37 2.76 3.83
CA ALA A 505 -25.59 2.66 4.63
C ALA A 505 -26.17 4.05 4.92
N PRO A 506 -27.50 4.23 4.84
CA PRO A 506 -28.13 5.50 5.17
C PRO A 506 -28.03 5.79 6.67
N ILE A 507 -27.83 7.06 7.00
CA ILE A 507 -27.93 7.58 8.36
C ILE A 507 -28.91 8.74 8.42
N TYR A 508 -29.58 8.89 9.55
CA TYR A 508 -30.50 9.99 9.82
C TYR A 508 -30.00 10.76 11.04
N VAL A 509 -29.90 12.07 10.91
CA VAL A 509 -29.32 12.94 11.94
C VAL A 509 -30.27 14.11 12.18
N LEU A 510 -30.55 14.39 13.45
CA LEU A 510 -31.25 15.62 13.83
C LEU A 510 -30.24 16.76 13.90
N VAL A 511 -30.36 17.72 12.99
CA VAL A 511 -29.48 18.89 12.87
C VAL A 511 -30.23 20.16 13.26
N PRO A 512 -29.56 21.16 13.84
CA PRO A 512 -30.18 22.47 14.11
C PRO A 512 -30.68 23.12 12.81
N ASP A 513 -31.88 23.71 12.84
CA ASP A 513 -32.46 24.50 11.75
C ASP A 513 -33.30 25.66 12.31
N GLY A 514 -32.73 26.87 12.32
CA GLY A 514 -33.34 28.03 12.99
C GLY A 514 -33.60 27.77 14.47
N ASP A 515 -34.86 27.94 14.89
CA ASP A 515 -35.32 27.66 16.27
C ASP A 515 -35.70 26.18 16.50
N GLY A 516 -35.56 25.32 15.48
CA GLY A 516 -35.98 23.92 15.51
C GLY A 516 -34.90 22.93 15.09
N TYR A 517 -35.35 21.77 14.62
CA TYR A 517 -34.50 20.70 14.10
C TYR A 517 -35.00 20.20 12.75
N ALA A 518 -34.07 19.91 11.86
CA ALA A 518 -34.34 19.19 10.61
C ALA A 518 -33.77 17.77 10.69
N VAL A 519 -34.36 16.84 9.93
CA VAL A 519 -33.77 15.52 9.69
C VAL A 519 -32.87 15.64 8.47
N ALA A 520 -31.55 15.60 8.69
CA ALA A 520 -30.58 15.42 7.64
C ALA A 520 -30.41 13.92 7.35
N VAL A 521 -30.18 13.58 6.08
CA VAL A 521 -29.88 12.22 5.67
C VAL A 521 -28.51 12.19 5.01
N GLY A 522 -27.70 11.22 5.40
CA GLY A 522 -26.33 11.04 4.92
C GLY A 522 -26.00 9.57 4.71
N GLY A 523 -24.72 9.29 4.46
CA GLY A 523 -24.21 7.94 4.28
C GLY A 523 -23.03 7.63 5.20
N VAL A 524 -22.88 6.36 5.56
CA VAL A 524 -21.70 5.83 6.26
C VAL A 524 -21.18 4.59 5.54
N ASN A 525 -19.86 4.41 5.53
CA ASN A 525 -19.25 3.20 4.98
C ASN A 525 -19.65 1.98 5.82
N SER A 526 -20.05 0.89 5.16
CA SER A 526 -20.11 -0.42 5.79
C SER A 526 -18.74 -1.08 5.67
N VAL A 527 -18.15 -1.44 6.81
CA VAL A 527 -16.83 -2.09 6.88
C VAL A 527 -17.01 -3.51 7.41
N TYR A 528 -16.35 -4.46 6.76
CA TYR A 528 -16.38 -5.88 7.10
C TYR A 528 -14.96 -6.42 7.31
N GLY A 529 -14.81 -7.36 8.22
CA GLY A 529 -13.56 -8.09 8.46
C GLY A 529 -13.87 -9.56 8.74
N LEU A 530 -13.31 -10.48 7.93
CA LEU A 530 -13.70 -11.89 7.92
C LEU A 530 -12.52 -12.79 7.58
N ALA A 531 -12.42 -13.92 8.27
CA ALA A 531 -11.51 -15.00 7.92
C ALA A 531 -12.08 -15.82 6.74
N ARG A 532 -11.24 -16.12 5.75
CA ARG A 532 -11.58 -16.92 4.57
C ARG A 532 -10.47 -17.93 4.27
N PRO A 533 -10.77 -19.08 3.65
CA PRO A 533 -9.74 -19.91 3.04
C PRO A 533 -8.91 -19.11 2.03
N ALA A 534 -7.62 -19.41 1.92
CA ALA A 534 -6.77 -18.84 0.89
C ALA A 534 -7.40 -19.05 -0.51
N GLY A 535 -7.44 -17.98 -1.32
CA GLY A 535 -8.05 -18.00 -2.66
C GLY A 535 -9.58 -17.89 -2.70
N ALA A 536 -10.27 -17.88 -1.55
CA ALA A 536 -11.72 -17.62 -1.50
C ALA A 536 -11.98 -16.14 -1.15
N PRO A 537 -12.47 -15.31 -2.10
CA PRO A 537 -12.78 -13.93 -1.80
C PRO A 537 -14.06 -13.78 -0.96
N LEU A 538 -14.16 -12.65 -0.25
CA LEU A 538 -15.42 -12.12 0.24
C LEU A 538 -16.41 -11.91 -0.91
N THR A 539 -17.65 -12.34 -0.72
CA THR A 539 -18.78 -12.19 -1.67
C THR A 539 -19.82 -11.27 -1.12
#